data_AF-A0A8I1NDQ3-F1
#
_entry.id   AF-A0A8I1NDQ3-F1
#
_cell.length_a   1.000
_cell.length_b   1.000
_cell.length_c   1.000
_cell.angle_alpha   90.00
_cell.angle_beta   90.00
_cell.angle_gamma   90.00
#
_symmetry.space_group_name_H-M   'P 1'
#
loop_
_entity.id
_entity.type
_entity.pdbx_description
1 polymer ?
#
loop_
_entity_poly.entity_id
_entity_poly.type
_entity_poly.pdbx_seq_one_letter_code
_entity_poly.pdbx_strand_id
1 'polypeptide(L)' 'MTRAELHELIDALPDDSLSAVAVLLERAKDPIVAKLDAAPYDDEELTDEDRRAVHGASGEPGVRWADAFPAEPQC' A
#
# COMPACT_ATOMS: atom_id res chain seq x y z
N MET A 1 7.12 5.79 -19.23
CA MET A 1 8.33 5.73 -18.40
C MET A 1 9.11 4.47 -18.75
N THR A 2 10.40 4.62 -19.07
CA THR A 2 11.35 3.52 -19.28
C THR A 2 12.10 3.22 -17.98
N ARG A 3 12.85 2.11 -17.92
CA ARG A 3 13.70 1.80 -16.76
C ARG A 3 14.76 2.87 -16.53
N ALA A 4 15.33 3.41 -17.61
CA ALA A 4 16.34 4.46 -17.53
C ALA A 4 15.76 5.74 -16.92
N GLU A 5 14.60 6.17 -17.40
CA GLU A 5 13.88 7.34 -16.87
C GLU A 5 13.52 7.19 -15.38
N LEU A 6 13.18 5.98 -14.92
CA LEU A 6 12.93 5.73 -13.50
C LEU A 6 14.20 5.87 -12.67
N HIS A 7 15.33 5.35 -13.14
CA HIS A 7 16.60 5.46 -12.40
C HIS A 7 17.05 6.92 -12.28
N GLU A 8 16.90 7.72 -13.34
CA GLU A 8 17.19 9.16 -13.30
C GLU A 8 16.35 9.90 -12.25
N LEU A 9 15.08 9.53 -12.09
CA LEU A 9 14.22 10.10 -11.05
C LEU A 9 14.69 9.71 -9.65
N ILE A 10 15.11 8.45 -9.45
CA ILE A 10 15.62 7.98 -8.16
C ILE A 10 16.92 8.70 -7.80
N ASP A 11 17.83 8.88 -8.77
CA ASP A 11 19.13 9.54 -8.57
C ASP A 11 18.98 11.04 -8.25
N ALA A 12 17.87 11.67 -8.63
CA ALA A 12 17.59 13.08 -8.36
C ALA A 12 17.00 13.35 -6.96
N LEU A 13 16.64 12.31 -6.21
CA LEU A 13 16.02 12.45 -4.90
C LEU A 13 17.05 12.76 -3.80
N PRO A 14 16.67 13.51 -2.75
CA PRO A 14 17.47 13.59 -1.53
C PRO A 14 17.63 12.22 -0.89
N ASP A 15 18.81 11.93 -0.34
CA ASP A 15 19.12 10.65 0.33
C ASP A 15 18.06 10.28 1.40
N ASP A 16 17.58 11.28 2.15
CA ASP A 16 16.56 11.12 3.19
C ASP A 16 15.21 10.59 2.64
N SER A 17 14.95 10.74 1.34
CA SER A 17 13.71 10.31 0.68
C SER A 17 13.79 8.89 0.10
N LEU A 18 14.98 8.29 0.04
CA LEU A 18 15.18 6.98 -0.61
C LEU A 18 14.42 5.85 0.09
N SER A 19 14.32 5.89 1.42
CA SER A 19 13.59 4.90 2.21
C SER A 19 12.09 4.89 1.88
N ALA A 20 11.47 6.07 1.81
CA ALA A 20 10.06 6.21 1.46
C ALA A 20 9.78 5.74 0.01
N VAL A 21 10.66 6.06 -0.93
CA VAL A 21 10.52 5.61 -2.32
C VAL A 21 10.74 4.11 -2.47
N ALA A 22 11.65 3.51 -1.72
CA ALA A 22 11.84 2.06 -1.70
C ALA A 22 10.56 1.32 -1.30
N VAL A 23 9.83 1.82 -0.29
CA VAL A 23 8.54 1.24 0.14
C VAL A 23 7.51 1.28 -1.00
N LEU A 24 7.41 2.39 -1.72
CA LEU A 24 6.48 2.51 -2.85
C LEU A 24 6.85 1.57 -4.01
N LEU A 25 8.13 1.47 -4.34
CA LEU A 25 8.61 0.56 -5.39
C LEU A 25 8.43 -0.92 -5.03
N GLU A 26 8.56 -1.26 -3.74
CA GLU A 26 8.28 -2.62 -3.25
C GLU A 26 6.79 -2.95 -3.37
N ARG A 27 5.92 -2.03 -2.93
CA ARG A 27 4.46 -2.16 -3.06
C ARG A 27 4.01 -2.33 -4.50
N ALA A 28 4.65 -1.64 -5.44
CA ALA A 28 4.35 -1.75 -6.87
C ALA A 28 4.64 -3.15 -7.48
N LYS A 29 5.40 -4.01 -6.79
CA LYS A 29 5.62 -5.41 -7.22
C LYS A 29 4.41 -6.30 -6.92
N ASP A 30 3.58 -5.92 -5.96
CA ASP A 30 2.37 -6.66 -5.62
C ASP A 30 1.20 -6.20 -6.53
N PRO A 31 0.68 -7.09 -7.39
CA PRO A 31 -0.40 -6.74 -8.32
C PRO A 31 -1.73 -6.41 -7.64
N ILE A 32 -1.95 -6.83 -6.39
CA ILE A 32 -3.14 -6.46 -5.61
C ILE A 32 -2.97 -5.05 -5.07
N VAL A 33 -1.82 -4.75 -4.47
CA VAL A 33 -1.54 -3.40 -3.94
C VAL A 33 -1.52 -2.37 -5.07
N ALA A 34 -0.93 -2.69 -6.22
CA ALA A 34 -0.94 -1.81 -7.38
C ALA A 34 -2.36 -1.50 -7.89
N LYS A 35 -3.29 -2.47 -7.81
CA LYS A 35 -4.70 -2.24 -8.15
C LYS A 35 -5.41 -1.34 -7.14
N LEU A 36 -5.09 -1.49 -5.85
CA LEU A 36 -5.63 -0.64 -4.79
C LEU A 36 -5.13 0.80 -4.93
N ASP A 37 -3.83 0.99 -5.20
CA ASP A 37 -3.26 2.33 -5.39
C ASP A 37 -3.79 3.04 -6.64
N ALA A 38 -4.21 2.28 -7.66
CA ALA A 38 -4.83 2.81 -8.88
C ALA A 38 -6.36 3.00 -8.76
N ALA A 39 -6.98 2.53 -7.68
CA ALA A 39 -8.41 2.67 -7.49
C ALA A 39 -8.74 4.15 -7.22
N PRO A 40 -9.83 4.68 -7.82
CA PRO A 40 -10.33 6.00 -7.44
C PRO A 40 -10.69 5.99 -5.94
N TYR A 41 -10.50 7.14 -5.29
CA TYR A 41 -11.00 7.31 -3.92
C TYR A 41 -12.51 7.13 -3.90
N ASP A 42 -12.98 6.39 -2.90
CA ASP A 42 -14.40 6.25 -2.64
C ASP A 42 -14.85 7.47 -1.81
N ASP A 43 -15.42 8.45 -2.50
CA ASP A 43 -15.86 9.72 -1.93
C ASP A 43 -17.28 9.63 -1.32
N GLU A 44 -17.91 8.45 -1.34
CA GLU A 44 -19.22 8.22 -0.72
C GLU A 44 -19.13 8.15 0.82
N GLU A 45 -20.15 8.63 1.53
CA GLU A 45 -20.19 8.53 2.98
C GLU A 45 -20.28 7.06 3.41
N LEU A 46 -19.39 6.64 4.32
CA LEU A 46 -19.42 5.32 4.94
C LEU A 46 -20.76 5.06 5.64
N THR A 47 -21.53 4.12 5.09
CA THR A 47 -22.82 3.71 5.63
C THR A 47 -22.66 2.65 6.73
N ASP A 48 -23.76 2.39 7.46
CA ASP A 48 -23.79 1.30 8.43
C ASP A 48 -23.70 -0.09 7.77
N GLU A 49 -24.07 -0.21 6.49
CA GLU A 49 -23.90 -1.44 5.73
C GLU A 49 -22.43 -1.73 5.45
N ASP A 50 -21.67 -0.71 5.05
CA ASP A 50 -20.23 -0.83 4.80
C ASP A 50 -19.48 -1.27 6.06
N ARG A 51 -19.83 -0.69 7.21
CA ARG A 51 -19.27 -1.10 8.50
C ARG A 51 -19.58 -2.57 8.81
N ARG A 52 -20.81 -3.02 8.59
CA ARG A 52 -21.19 -4.43 8.78
C ARG A 52 -20.43 -5.37 7.83
N ALA A 53 -20.25 -4.97 6.58
CA ALA A 53 -19.51 -5.76 5.58
C ALA A 53 -18.03 -5.95 6.00
N VAL A 54 -17.36 -4.86 6.42
CA VAL A 54 -15.96 -4.92 6.90
C VAL A 54 -15.82 -5.77 8.16
N HIS A 55 -16.75 -5.61 9.12
CA HIS A 55 -16.74 -6.42 10.34
C HIS A 55 -17.06 -7.90 10.07
N GLY A 56 -17.93 -8.20 9.10
CA GLY A 56 -18.24 -9.57 8.67
C GLY A 56 -17.05 -10.28 8.02
N ALA A 57 -16.28 -9.58 7.18
CA ALA A 57 -15.10 -10.11 6.51
C ALA A 57 -13.93 -10.43 7.47
N SER A 58 -13.87 -9.76 8.63
CA SER A 58 -12.85 -10.00 9.65
C SER A 58 -12.93 -11.40 10.31
N GLY A 59 -14.01 -12.15 10.06
CA GLY A 59 -14.22 -13.52 10.56
C GLY A 59 -13.91 -14.62 9.54
N GLU A 60 -13.57 -14.29 8.29
CA GLU A 60 -13.13 -15.26 7.31
C GLU A 60 -11.67 -15.68 7.59
N PRO A 61 -11.27 -16.94 7.32
CA PRO A 61 -9.89 -17.39 7.56
C PRO A 61 -8.93 -16.71 6.56
N GLY A 62 -8.52 -15.51 6.89
CA GLY A 62 -7.46 -14.73 6.24
C GLY A 62 -6.39 -14.32 7.24
N VAL A 63 -5.19 -13.99 6.75
CA VAL A 63 -4.11 -13.48 7.61
C VAL A 63 -4.58 -12.18 8.26
N ARG A 64 -4.52 -12.11 9.59
CA ARG A 64 -4.79 -10.88 10.34
C ARG A 64 -3.90 -9.77 9.80
N TRP A 65 -4.48 -8.61 9.49
CA TRP A 65 -3.78 -7.48 8.88
C TRP A 65 -2.46 -7.13 9.59
N ALA A 66 -2.47 -7.08 10.92
CA ALA A 66 -1.28 -6.81 11.73
C ALA A 66 -0.19 -7.91 11.70
N ASP A 67 -0.56 -9.13 11.32
CA ASP A 67 0.38 -10.25 11.15
C ASP A 67 0.92 -10.31 9.71
N ALA A 68 0.17 -9.77 8.73
CA ALA A 68 0.62 -9.64 7.34
C ALA A 68 1.67 -8.51 7.17
N PHE A 69 1.59 -7.47 7.99
CA PHE A 69 2.49 -6.32 7.97
C PHE A 69 2.91 -5.96 9.40
N PRO A 70 3.83 -6.73 10.01
CA PRO A 70 4.33 -6.41 11.32
C PRO A 70 5.05 -5.05 11.27
N ALA A 71 4.69 -4.15 12.18
CA ALA A 71 5.46 -2.93 12.38
C ALA A 71 6.92 -3.31 12.66
N GLU A 72 7.85 -2.76 11.88
CA GLU A 72 9.27 -3.03 12.07
C GLU A 72 9.65 -2.76 13.53
N PRO A 73 10.42 -3.64 14.18
CA PRO A 73 10.96 -3.32 15.49
C PRO A 73 11.88 -2.11 15.32
N GLN A 74 11.47 -1.01 15.95
CA GLN A 74 12.30 0.19 16.12
C GLN A 74 13.60 -0.27 16.82
N CYS A 75 14.71 -0.23 16.08
CA CYS A 75 16.05 -0.55 16.57
C CYS A 75 16.52 0.55 17.52
#